data_AF-A0A248JT87-F1
#
_entry.id   AF-A0A248JT87-F1
#
_cell.length_a   1.000
_cell.length_b   1.000
_cell.length_c   1.000
_cell.angle_alpha   90.00
_cell.angle_beta   90.00
_cell.angle_gamma   90.00
#
_symmetry.space_group_name_H-M   'P 1'
#
loop_
_entity.id
_entity.type
_entity.pdbx_description
1 polymer ?
#
loop_
_entity_poly.entity_id
_entity_poly.type
_entity_poly.pdbx_seq_one_letter_code
_entity_poly.pdbx_strand_id
1 'polypeptide(L)'
;MRLDTPPRETVIRRFLDQAGWGAARRQPMGADWSARRYERLTLNGATAILMDCRDEVAASQVPPFVQIAGLLRDCALSAPLILAGDEPQGLLLIEDFGGDDYARLLDSGEEPWQPLYEVATDVLVTLHQRFVPASAPDLSRYDVGLFRDQVMLFADAFAPVVRGRVLPAGAWDELAEAWEGVLPAALSLPPTLLLRDYHPGNLMRLKGRAGVAACGLLDFQDGGIGPRAYDLVSLLEDARRDVPEELRQAMTLRYLAAFPGIHQGAFRASAAILGAVRHARILGRVAQLIQATTGAPQLSFLPRVWGQFTGAIRHPALLPIAHWVERHLPANLDADTIVRSF
;
A
#
# COMPACT_ATOMS: atom_id res chain seq x y z
N MET A 1 -8.82 -4.14 -41.63
CA MET A 1 -7.39 -4.46 -41.68
C MET A 1 -6.95 -4.73 -40.24
N ARG A 2 -6.92 -5.99 -39.80
CA ARG A 2 -6.39 -6.34 -38.47
C ARG A 2 -4.88 -6.16 -38.58
N LEU A 3 -4.33 -5.15 -37.92
CA LEU A 3 -2.88 -5.01 -37.78
C LEU A 3 -2.41 -6.24 -36.99
N ASP A 4 -1.56 -7.06 -37.59
CA ASP A 4 -0.91 -8.17 -36.90
C ASP A 4 -0.05 -7.58 -35.78
N THR A 5 -0.57 -7.58 -34.55
CA THR A 5 0.21 -7.21 -33.38
C THR A 5 1.36 -8.22 -33.25
N PRO A 6 2.63 -7.77 -33.24
CA PRO A 6 3.75 -8.69 -33.09
C PRO A 6 3.63 -9.49 -31.78
N PRO A 7 4.10 -10.75 -31.74
CA PRO A 7 4.12 -11.52 -30.50
C PRO A 7 4.79 -10.72 -29.38
N ARG A 8 4.23 -10.74 -28.15
CA ARG A 8 4.74 -9.93 -27.02
C ARG A 8 6.24 -10.13 -26.77
N GLU A 9 6.72 -11.35 -26.95
CA GLU A 9 8.14 -11.69 -26.84
C GLU A 9 9.03 -10.97 -27.87
N THR A 10 8.53 -10.72 -29.10
CA THR A 10 9.25 -9.94 -30.11
C THR A 10 9.37 -8.47 -29.71
N VAL A 11 8.33 -7.92 -29.09
CA VAL A 11 8.34 -6.54 -28.57
C VAL A 11 9.36 -6.42 -27.44
N ILE A 12 9.34 -7.35 -26.48
CA ILE A 12 10.27 -7.39 -25.35
C ILE A 12 11.71 -7.53 -25.82
N ARG A 13 12.01 -8.45 -26.76
CA ARG A 13 13.36 -8.62 -27.29
C ARG A 13 13.87 -7.35 -27.95
N ARG A 14 13.06 -6.71 -28.79
CA ARG A 14 13.43 -5.44 -29.43
C ARG A 14 13.73 -4.36 -28.40
N PHE A 15 12.88 -4.22 -27.38
CA PHE A 15 13.09 -3.27 -26.29
C PHE A 15 14.40 -3.55 -25.54
N LEU A 16 14.66 -4.81 -25.18
CA LEU A 16 15.90 -5.19 -24.50
C LEU A 16 17.13 -5.00 -25.38
N ASP A 17 17.08 -5.34 -26.67
CA ASP A 17 18.17 -5.10 -27.63
C ASP A 17 18.52 -3.61 -27.69
N GLN A 18 17.52 -2.74 -27.81
CA GLN A 18 17.69 -1.29 -27.84
C GLN A 18 18.24 -0.73 -26.52
N ALA A 19 17.85 -1.31 -25.39
CA ALA A 19 18.34 -0.93 -24.08
C ALA A 19 19.75 -1.51 -23.76
N GLY A 20 20.33 -2.34 -24.63
CA GLY A 20 21.62 -3.01 -24.39
C GLY A 20 21.53 -4.26 -23.50
N TRP A 21 20.33 -4.76 -23.23
CA TRP A 21 20.04 -5.95 -22.41
C TRP A 21 19.58 -7.17 -23.22
N GLY A 22 19.69 -7.13 -24.55
CA GLY A 22 19.23 -8.19 -25.46
C GLY A 22 19.80 -9.59 -25.18
N ALA A 23 21.07 -9.66 -24.76
CA ALA A 23 21.76 -10.91 -24.42
C ALA A 23 21.56 -11.34 -22.94
N ALA A 24 20.76 -10.62 -22.16
CA ALA A 24 20.59 -10.92 -20.75
C ALA A 24 19.85 -12.24 -20.53
N ARG A 25 20.29 -13.00 -19.52
CA ARG A 25 19.52 -14.13 -19.02
C ARG A 25 18.29 -13.59 -18.29
N ARG A 26 17.10 -14.09 -18.64
CA ARG A 26 15.81 -13.70 -18.07
C ARG A 26 15.31 -14.77 -17.09
N GLN A 27 14.90 -14.36 -15.90
CA GLN A 27 14.31 -15.23 -14.89
C GLN A 27 13.00 -14.61 -14.37
N PRO A 28 11.83 -15.25 -14.57
CA PRO A 28 10.57 -14.78 -13.99
C PRO A 28 10.63 -14.68 -12.47
N MET A 29 10.12 -13.58 -11.92
CA MET A 29 10.06 -13.33 -10.47
C MET A 29 8.68 -13.70 -9.93
N GLY A 30 8.36 -15.00 -9.93
CA GLY A 30 7.05 -15.49 -9.48
C GLY A 30 5.87 -14.93 -10.29
N ALA A 31 4.67 -15.36 -9.94
CA ALA A 31 3.45 -14.66 -10.32
C ALA A 31 2.96 -13.97 -9.06
N ASP A 32 3.00 -12.64 -9.01
CA ASP A 32 2.13 -11.91 -8.09
C ASP A 32 0.71 -11.89 -8.69
N TRP A 33 -0.27 -11.47 -7.89
CA TRP A 33 -1.64 -11.31 -8.37
C TRP A 33 -1.83 -10.02 -9.18
N SER A 34 -0.75 -9.31 -9.49
CA SER A 34 -0.83 -8.11 -10.30
C SER A 34 -0.90 -8.48 -11.78
N ALA A 35 -1.49 -7.60 -12.58
CA ALA A 35 -1.47 -7.72 -14.03
C ALA A 35 -0.07 -7.47 -14.64
N ARG A 36 0.95 -7.21 -13.80
CA ARG A 36 2.32 -6.88 -14.17
C ARG A 36 3.18 -8.11 -14.00
N ARG A 37 3.99 -8.40 -15.01
CA ARG A 37 4.99 -9.46 -14.93
C ARG A 37 6.36 -8.87 -14.72
N TYR A 38 7.10 -9.42 -13.76
CA TYR A 38 8.48 -9.06 -13.49
C TYR A 38 9.43 -10.19 -13.89
N GLU A 39 10.53 -9.84 -14.55
CA GLU A 39 11.63 -10.75 -14.84
C GLU A 39 12.95 -10.12 -14.39
N ARG A 40 13.72 -10.85 -13.58
CA ARG A 40 15.11 -10.47 -13.27
C ARG A 40 15.99 -10.79 -14.45
N LEU A 41 16.73 -9.79 -14.89
CA LEU A 41 17.74 -9.87 -15.94
C LEU A 41 19.12 -10.02 -15.32
N THR A 42 19.99 -10.79 -15.96
CA THR A 42 21.41 -10.86 -15.61
C THR A 42 22.27 -10.77 -16.86
N LEU A 43 23.18 -9.80 -16.90
CA LEU A 43 24.09 -9.55 -18.02
C LEU A 43 25.46 -9.15 -17.49
N ASN A 44 26.50 -9.93 -17.81
CA ASN A 44 27.89 -9.66 -17.40
C ASN A 44 28.08 -9.37 -15.89
N GLY A 45 27.29 -10.02 -15.03
CA GLY A 45 27.31 -9.83 -13.58
C GLY A 45 26.44 -8.67 -13.06
N ALA A 46 25.91 -7.81 -13.93
CA ALA A 46 24.91 -6.80 -13.58
C ALA A 46 23.50 -7.38 -13.60
N THR A 47 22.60 -6.79 -12.81
CA THR A 47 21.17 -7.16 -12.77
C THR A 47 20.26 -5.96 -12.98
N ALA A 48 19.07 -6.24 -13.52
CA ALA A 48 17.99 -5.28 -13.72
C ALA A 48 16.64 -6.02 -13.68
N ILE A 49 15.53 -5.32 -13.51
CA ILE A 49 14.19 -5.90 -13.56
C ILE A 49 13.48 -5.40 -14.83
N LEU A 50 13.01 -6.34 -15.64
CA LEU A 50 12.04 -6.05 -16.69
C LEU A 50 10.64 -6.07 -16.06
N MET A 51 9.92 -4.96 -16.18
CA MET A 51 8.50 -4.83 -15.85
C MET A 51 7.69 -4.84 -17.15
N ASP A 52 6.74 -5.78 -17.24
CA ASP A 52 5.91 -6.05 -18.41
C ASP A 52 4.42 -5.90 -18.05
N CYS A 53 3.84 -4.75 -18.39
CA CYS A 53 2.43 -4.42 -18.21
C CYS A 53 1.67 -4.75 -19.50
N ARG A 54 0.87 -5.82 -19.49
CA ARG A 54 0.29 -6.40 -20.71
C ARG A 54 -1.11 -5.93 -21.03
N ASP A 55 -1.91 -5.64 -20.01
CA ASP A 55 -3.26 -5.11 -20.18
C ASP A 55 -3.28 -3.60 -20.01
N GLU A 56 -4.35 -2.98 -20.50
CA GLU A 56 -4.51 -1.52 -20.50
C GLU A 56 -4.50 -0.94 -19.08
N VAL A 57 -5.01 -1.70 -18.10
CA VAL A 57 -5.07 -1.27 -16.70
C VAL A 57 -3.66 -1.20 -16.12
N ALA A 58 -2.84 -2.24 -16.25
CA ALA A 58 -1.45 -2.24 -15.81
C ALA A 58 -0.61 -1.20 -16.58
N ALA A 59 -0.84 -1.05 -17.89
CA ALA A 59 -0.14 -0.06 -18.69
C ALA A 59 -0.44 1.37 -18.23
N SER A 60 -1.67 1.65 -17.79
CA SER A 60 -2.06 2.96 -17.24
C SER A 60 -1.32 3.33 -15.93
N GLN A 61 -0.72 2.35 -15.25
CA GLN A 61 0.07 2.57 -14.04
C GLN A 61 1.55 2.88 -14.32
N VAL A 62 2.03 2.73 -15.55
CA VAL A 62 3.42 3.05 -15.93
C VAL A 62 3.74 4.54 -15.77
N PRO A 63 2.94 5.49 -16.30
CA PRO A 63 3.23 6.91 -16.11
C PRO A 63 3.24 7.35 -14.63
N PRO A 64 2.25 6.95 -13.78
CA PRO A 64 2.33 7.18 -12.33
C PRO A 64 3.57 6.59 -11.67
N PHE A 65 3.98 5.37 -12.05
CA PHE A 65 5.21 4.75 -11.55
C PHE A 65 6.44 5.62 -11.87
N VAL A 66 6.62 6.03 -13.12
CA VAL A 66 7.76 6.86 -13.54
C VAL A 66 7.76 8.20 -12.82
N GLN A 67 6.61 8.86 -12.74
CA GLN A 67 6.44 10.16 -12.09
C GLN A 67 6.77 10.09 -10.59
N ILE A 68 6.16 9.16 -9.86
CA ILE A 68 6.35 9.02 -8.40
C ILE A 68 7.79 8.57 -8.10
N ALA A 69 8.38 7.68 -8.91
CA ALA A 69 9.78 7.30 -8.76
C ALA A 69 10.72 8.51 -8.89
N GLY A 70 10.43 9.43 -9.82
CA GLY A 70 11.14 10.71 -9.94
C GLY A 70 11.05 11.56 -8.68
N LEU A 71 9.82 11.81 -8.21
CA LEU A 71 9.56 12.62 -7.01
C LEU A 71 10.24 12.06 -5.75
N LEU A 72 10.24 10.73 -5.59
CA LEU A 72 10.93 10.06 -4.50
C LEU A 72 12.45 10.28 -4.57
N ARG A 73 13.05 10.17 -5.76
CA ARG A 73 14.49 10.44 -5.95
C ARG A 73 14.85 11.90 -5.74
N ASP A 74 13.98 12.84 -6.13
CA ASP A 74 14.16 14.27 -5.85
C ASP A 74 14.15 14.56 -4.34
N CYS A 75 13.45 13.73 -3.56
CA CYS A 75 13.51 13.76 -2.10
C CYS A 75 14.76 13.06 -1.51
N ALA A 76 15.68 12.57 -2.36
CA ALA A 76 16.83 11.71 -2.00
C ALA A 76 16.43 10.36 -1.39
N LEU A 77 15.27 9.83 -1.78
CA LEU A 77 14.81 8.49 -1.40
C LEU A 77 15.09 7.49 -2.51
N SER A 78 15.15 6.21 -2.14
CA SER A 78 15.53 5.14 -3.06
C SER A 78 14.30 4.52 -3.76
N ALA A 79 13.79 5.17 -4.80
CA ALA A 79 12.96 4.50 -5.80
C ALA A 79 13.84 3.91 -6.92
N PRO A 80 13.44 2.80 -7.59
CA PRO A 80 14.24 2.18 -8.64
C PRO A 80 14.58 3.19 -9.75
N LEU A 81 15.84 3.18 -10.22
CA LEU A 81 16.20 3.92 -11.42
C LEU A 81 15.45 3.33 -12.63
N ILE A 82 14.97 4.20 -13.52
CA ILE A 82 14.43 3.79 -14.82
C ILE A 82 15.59 3.76 -15.81
N LEU A 83 16.03 2.56 -16.20
CA LEU A 83 17.17 2.36 -17.10
C LEU A 83 16.75 2.52 -18.57
N ALA A 84 15.54 2.07 -18.90
CA ALA A 84 14.87 2.29 -20.18
C ALA A 84 13.35 2.17 -20.02
N GLY A 85 12.59 2.80 -20.92
CA GLY A 85 11.13 2.69 -20.94
C GLY A 85 10.55 2.75 -22.35
N ASP A 86 9.52 1.96 -22.58
CA ASP A 86 8.62 2.01 -23.74
C ASP A 86 7.19 2.00 -23.20
N GLU A 87 6.75 3.17 -22.72
CA GLU A 87 5.46 3.36 -22.05
C GLU A 87 4.26 2.99 -22.93
N PRO A 88 4.22 3.31 -24.25
CA PRO A 88 3.14 2.85 -25.13
C PRO A 88 3.00 1.33 -25.21
N GLN A 89 4.11 0.61 -25.00
CA GLN A 89 4.11 -0.86 -24.92
C GLN A 89 4.01 -1.38 -23.48
N GLY A 90 3.95 -0.52 -22.46
CA GLY A 90 3.90 -0.93 -21.06
C GLY A 90 5.16 -1.64 -20.59
N LEU A 91 6.34 -1.30 -21.12
CA LEU A 91 7.62 -1.91 -20.76
C LEU A 91 8.51 -0.93 -20.02
N LEU A 92 9.04 -1.36 -18.88
CA LEU A 92 10.11 -0.65 -18.18
C LEU A 92 11.27 -1.61 -17.90
N LEU A 93 12.48 -1.09 -17.98
CA LEU A 93 13.68 -1.73 -17.45
C LEU A 93 14.15 -0.89 -16.26
N ILE A 94 14.17 -1.48 -15.08
CA ILE A 94 14.41 -0.75 -13.83
C ILE A 94 15.55 -1.37 -13.01
N GLU A 95 16.10 -0.58 -12.09
CA GLU A 95 17.09 -1.04 -11.12
C GLU A 95 16.59 -2.25 -10.31
N ASP A 96 17.48 -3.22 -10.10
CA ASP A 96 17.22 -4.39 -9.26
C ASP A 96 17.71 -4.14 -7.82
N PHE A 97 16.76 -4.06 -6.89
CA PHE A 97 17.03 -3.91 -5.45
C PHE A 97 17.43 -5.21 -4.74
N GLY A 98 17.50 -6.34 -5.45
CA GLY A 98 17.86 -7.62 -4.87
C GLY A 98 16.67 -8.34 -4.23
N GLY A 99 16.90 -9.07 -3.14
CA GLY A 99 15.89 -9.93 -2.50
C GLY A 99 15.79 -9.77 -0.98
N ASP A 100 16.29 -8.65 -0.45
CA ASP A 100 16.30 -8.37 0.99
C ASP A 100 15.14 -7.42 1.34
N ASP A 101 13.90 -7.83 1.07
CA ASP A 101 12.73 -7.08 1.54
C ASP A 101 12.61 -7.16 3.07
N TYR A 102 12.03 -6.12 3.69
CA TYR A 102 11.92 -6.04 5.15
C TYR A 102 10.99 -7.13 5.69
N ALA A 103 10.04 -7.66 4.91
CA ALA A 103 9.23 -8.79 5.35
C ALA A 103 10.07 -10.02 5.61
N ARG A 104 10.82 -10.44 4.60
CA ARG A 104 11.72 -11.60 4.67
C ARG A 104 12.74 -11.47 5.80
N LEU A 105 13.35 -10.29 5.96
CA LEU A 105 14.37 -10.05 6.99
C LEU A 105 13.81 -10.15 8.43
N LEU A 106 12.57 -9.72 8.65
CA LEU A 106 11.92 -9.85 9.95
C LEU A 106 11.49 -11.30 10.21
N ASP A 107 10.91 -11.96 9.20
CA ASP A 107 10.41 -13.33 9.34
C ASP A 107 11.54 -14.34 9.56
N SER A 108 12.72 -14.10 8.97
CA SER A 108 13.91 -14.94 9.19
C SER A 108 14.64 -14.63 10.50
N GLY A 109 14.35 -13.49 11.14
CA GLY A 109 15.09 -12.99 12.30
C GLY A 109 16.52 -12.54 11.98
N GLU A 110 16.86 -12.36 10.70
CA GLU A 110 18.17 -11.85 10.26
C GLU A 110 18.43 -10.42 10.75
N GLU A 111 17.37 -9.63 10.92
CA GLU A 111 17.45 -8.24 11.40
C GLU A 111 16.46 -8.00 12.55
N PRO A 112 16.86 -7.24 13.59
CA PRO A 112 15.93 -6.78 14.58
C PRO A 112 14.87 -5.85 13.97
N TRP A 113 13.69 -5.81 14.59
CA TRP A 113 12.59 -4.97 14.14
C TRP A 113 12.92 -3.48 14.19
N GLN A 114 13.55 -3.04 15.27
CA GLN A 114 13.72 -1.62 15.55
C GLN A 114 14.54 -0.87 14.49
N PRO A 115 15.74 -1.31 14.05
CA PRO A 115 16.51 -0.60 13.02
C PRO A 115 15.76 -0.46 11.70
N LEU A 116 15.05 -1.51 11.25
CA LEU A 116 14.28 -1.45 10.00
C LEU A 116 13.13 -0.45 10.10
N TYR A 117 12.39 -0.44 11.21
CA TYR A 117 11.28 0.48 11.42
C TYR A 117 11.75 1.92 11.66
N GLU A 118 12.91 2.13 12.27
CA GLU A 118 13.51 3.46 12.42
C GLU A 118 13.84 4.06 11.05
N VAL A 119 14.51 3.30 10.18
CA VAL A 119 14.83 3.77 8.83
C VAL A 119 13.56 4.01 8.00
N ALA A 120 12.58 3.11 8.06
CA ALA A 120 11.30 3.30 7.36
C ALA A 120 10.55 4.55 7.87
N THR A 121 10.55 4.78 9.18
CA THR A 121 9.96 6.00 9.75
C THR A 121 10.69 7.26 9.27
N ASP A 122 12.02 7.22 9.21
CA ASP A 122 12.85 8.33 8.74
C ASP A 122 12.67 8.62 7.24
N VAL A 123 12.37 7.60 6.44
CA VAL A 123 11.98 7.77 5.03
C VAL A 123 10.72 8.63 4.94
N LEU A 124 9.67 8.31 5.72
CA LEU A 124 8.44 9.11 5.73
C LEU A 124 8.67 10.52 6.25
N VAL A 125 9.51 10.68 7.29
CA VAL A 125 9.92 12.01 7.77
C VAL A 125 10.58 12.80 6.65
N THR A 126 11.56 12.21 5.97
CA THR A 126 12.30 12.85 4.88
C THR A 126 11.38 13.22 3.72
N LEU A 127 10.50 12.29 3.32
CA LEU A 127 9.51 12.51 2.27
C LEU A 127 8.64 13.73 2.61
N HIS A 128 8.04 13.73 3.80
CA HIS A 128 7.07 14.76 4.17
C HIS A 128 7.69 16.10 4.57
N GLN A 129 9.01 16.18 4.73
CA GLN A 129 9.77 17.42 4.88
C GLN A 129 10.17 18.02 3.52
N ARG A 130 10.46 17.19 2.52
CA ARG A 130 11.02 17.62 1.23
C ARG A 130 9.99 17.76 0.13
N PHE A 131 8.98 16.89 0.12
CA PHE A 131 7.95 16.91 -0.91
C PHE A 131 7.02 18.11 -0.74
N VAL A 132 6.72 18.79 -1.85
CA VAL A 132 5.80 19.93 -1.90
C VAL A 132 4.64 19.57 -2.83
N PRO A 133 3.39 19.42 -2.35
CA PRO A 133 2.26 19.00 -3.19
C PRO A 133 2.05 19.82 -4.48
N ALA A 134 2.37 21.11 -4.45
CA ALA A 134 2.25 21.99 -5.61
C ALA A 134 3.21 21.63 -6.77
N SER A 135 4.27 20.85 -6.52
CA SER A 135 5.22 20.42 -7.56
C SER A 135 4.70 19.24 -8.39
N ALA A 136 3.55 18.64 -8.02
CA ALA A 136 2.98 17.49 -8.69
C ALA A 136 1.45 17.63 -8.84
N PRO A 137 0.97 18.64 -9.59
CA PRO A 137 -0.46 18.95 -9.71
C PRO A 137 -1.28 17.84 -10.38
N ASP A 138 -0.63 17.00 -11.18
CA ASP A 138 -1.27 15.93 -11.95
C ASP A 138 -1.49 14.63 -11.16
N LEU A 139 -0.95 14.55 -9.93
CA LEU A 139 -1.17 13.38 -9.08
C LEU A 139 -2.60 13.34 -8.55
N SER A 140 -3.19 12.15 -8.57
CA SER A 140 -4.48 11.85 -7.97
C SER A 140 -4.55 12.33 -6.52
N ARG A 141 -5.71 12.85 -6.12
CA ARG A 141 -5.95 13.32 -4.75
C ARG A 141 -6.78 12.31 -3.97
N TYR A 142 -6.37 12.06 -2.74
CA TYR A 142 -7.08 11.24 -1.79
C TYR A 142 -7.94 12.12 -0.91
N ASP A 143 -9.17 12.35 -1.36
CA ASP A 143 -10.17 13.15 -0.67
C ASP A 143 -11.18 12.28 0.11
N VAL A 144 -12.14 12.96 0.76
CA VAL A 144 -13.20 12.32 1.54
C VAL A 144 -14.05 11.39 0.67
N GLY A 145 -14.39 11.79 -0.56
CA GLY A 145 -15.21 10.99 -1.46
C GLY A 145 -14.52 9.70 -1.86
N LEU A 146 -13.24 9.79 -2.25
CA LEU A 146 -12.45 8.62 -2.61
C LEU A 146 -12.30 7.64 -1.44
N PHE A 147 -12.04 8.13 -0.22
CA PHE A 147 -11.94 7.25 0.94
C PHE A 147 -13.29 6.62 1.31
N ARG A 148 -14.39 7.40 1.26
CA ARG A 148 -15.75 6.90 1.49
C ARG A 148 -16.07 5.73 0.55
N ASP A 149 -15.90 5.92 -0.76
CA ASP A 149 -16.22 4.88 -1.74
C ASP A 149 -15.39 3.60 -1.50
N GLN A 150 -14.13 3.75 -1.09
CA GLN A 150 -13.27 2.60 -0.77
C GLN A 150 -13.69 1.84 0.49
N VAL A 151 -14.15 2.53 1.53
CA VAL A 151 -14.57 1.88 2.77
C VAL A 151 -15.95 1.26 2.66
N MET A 152 -16.81 1.73 1.73
CA MET A 152 -18.14 1.12 1.54
C MET A 152 -18.09 -0.31 1.01
N LEU A 153 -16.96 -0.74 0.43
CA LEU A 153 -16.73 -2.15 0.12
C LEU A 153 -16.83 -3.05 1.35
N PHE A 154 -16.59 -2.52 2.55
CA PHE A 154 -16.83 -3.22 3.81
C PHE A 154 -18.31 -3.58 3.98
N ALA A 155 -19.24 -2.64 3.72
CA ALA A 155 -20.67 -2.89 3.79
C ALA A 155 -21.16 -3.78 2.65
N ASP A 156 -20.57 -3.64 1.46
CA ASP A 156 -21.00 -4.39 0.28
C ASP A 156 -20.55 -5.85 0.32
N ALA A 157 -19.31 -6.12 0.76
CA ALA A 157 -18.68 -7.43 0.61
C ALA A 157 -18.39 -8.15 1.93
N PHE A 158 -18.01 -7.45 3.00
CA PHE A 158 -17.61 -8.09 4.26
C PHE A 158 -18.77 -8.25 5.23
N ALA A 159 -19.50 -7.16 5.51
CA ALA A 159 -20.57 -7.13 6.49
C ALA A 159 -21.67 -8.19 6.24
N PRO A 160 -22.16 -8.43 5.00
CA PRO A 160 -23.19 -9.43 4.76
C PRO A 160 -22.71 -10.86 5.05
N VAL A 161 -21.43 -11.13 4.80
CA VAL A 161 -20.81 -12.44 5.02
C VAL A 161 -20.75 -12.76 6.51
N VAL A 162 -20.15 -11.89 7.31
CA VAL A 162 -20.02 -12.12 8.76
C VAL A 162 -21.35 -12.01 9.52
N ARG A 163 -22.33 -11.30 8.95
CA ARG A 163 -23.72 -11.26 9.46
C ARG A 163 -24.51 -12.50 9.07
N GLY A 164 -24.08 -13.26 8.05
CA GLY A 164 -24.80 -14.41 7.48
C GLY A 164 -26.07 -14.04 6.69
N ARG A 165 -26.27 -12.75 6.39
CA ARG A 165 -27.43 -12.21 5.65
C ARG A 165 -27.15 -10.78 5.20
N VAL A 166 -27.90 -10.34 4.19
CA VAL A 166 -27.85 -8.95 3.72
C VAL A 166 -28.08 -7.94 4.84
N LEU A 167 -27.46 -6.77 4.71
CA LEU A 167 -27.70 -5.65 5.59
C LEU A 167 -29.17 -5.20 5.50
N PRO A 168 -29.78 -4.76 6.62
CA PRO A 168 -31.14 -4.23 6.59
C PRO A 168 -31.19 -2.91 5.81
N ALA A 169 -32.39 -2.54 5.32
CA ALA A 169 -32.61 -1.27 4.65
C ALA A 169 -32.14 -0.09 5.53
N GLY A 170 -31.44 0.87 4.92
CA GLY A 170 -30.88 2.04 5.60
C GLY A 170 -29.51 1.82 6.27
N ALA A 171 -29.10 0.58 6.56
CA ALA A 171 -27.79 0.35 7.20
C ALA A 171 -26.60 0.79 6.32
N TRP A 172 -26.74 0.67 4.99
CA TRP A 172 -25.71 1.15 4.07
C TRP A 172 -25.57 2.68 4.15
N ASP A 173 -26.70 3.40 4.09
CA ASP A 173 -26.73 4.87 4.18
C ASP A 173 -26.23 5.37 5.54
N GLU A 174 -26.62 4.70 6.64
CA GLU A 174 -26.12 4.98 7.98
C GLU A 174 -24.59 4.88 8.06
N LEU A 175 -23.98 3.87 7.43
CA LEU A 175 -22.53 3.73 7.43
C LEU A 175 -21.85 4.81 6.57
N ALA A 176 -22.44 5.12 5.42
CA ALA A 176 -21.93 6.15 4.52
C ALA A 176 -21.91 7.52 5.22
N GLU A 177 -23.02 7.89 5.88
CA GLU A 177 -23.14 9.13 6.67
C GLU A 177 -22.12 9.14 7.83
N ALA A 178 -21.96 8.01 8.52
CA ALA A 178 -20.99 7.89 9.60
C ALA A 178 -19.54 8.11 9.10
N TRP A 179 -19.18 7.56 7.93
CA TRP A 179 -17.86 7.82 7.32
C TRP A 179 -17.68 9.26 6.87
N GLU A 180 -18.70 9.84 6.23
CA GLU A 180 -18.69 11.25 5.81
C GLU A 180 -18.49 12.19 7.00
N GLY A 181 -19.04 11.86 8.18
CA GLY A 181 -18.86 12.64 9.40
C GLY A 181 -17.44 12.58 10.00
N VAL A 182 -16.72 11.46 9.85
CA VAL A 182 -15.41 11.26 10.50
C VAL A 182 -14.22 11.53 9.57
N LEU A 183 -14.35 11.28 8.27
CA LEU A 183 -13.24 11.42 7.30
C LEU A 183 -12.62 12.83 7.23
N PRO A 184 -13.36 13.95 7.37
CA PRO A 184 -12.75 15.27 7.36
C PRO A 184 -11.63 15.45 8.40
N ALA A 185 -11.77 14.85 9.59
CA ALA A 185 -10.75 14.92 10.63
C ALA A 185 -9.47 14.16 10.24
N ALA A 186 -9.58 13.12 9.41
CA ALA A 186 -8.43 12.37 8.90
C ALA A 186 -7.55 13.21 7.96
N LEU A 187 -8.15 14.18 7.27
CA LEU A 187 -7.49 15.06 6.29
C LEU A 187 -7.13 16.43 6.89
N SER A 188 -7.23 16.60 8.21
CA SER A 188 -6.99 17.88 8.90
C SER A 188 -5.52 18.34 8.91
N LEU A 189 -4.58 17.44 8.61
CA LEU A 189 -3.15 17.74 8.54
C LEU A 189 -2.74 18.14 7.11
N PRO A 190 -1.67 18.95 6.94
CA PRO A 190 -1.17 19.30 5.61
C PRO A 190 -0.90 18.04 4.76
N PRO A 191 -1.44 17.98 3.53
CA PRO A 191 -1.30 16.82 2.67
C PRO A 191 0.15 16.66 2.20
N THR A 192 0.47 15.46 1.75
CA THR A 192 1.81 15.08 1.26
C THR A 192 1.67 14.01 0.19
N LEU A 193 2.79 13.59 -0.40
CA LEU A 193 2.84 12.39 -1.22
C LEU A 193 2.54 11.17 -0.33
N LEU A 194 1.41 10.53 -0.63
CA LEU A 194 0.94 9.27 -0.10
C LEU A 194 1.44 8.15 -1.01
N LEU A 195 2.14 7.17 -0.45
CA LEU A 195 2.62 5.98 -1.17
C LEU A 195 1.60 4.84 -1.20
N ARG A 196 0.67 4.85 -0.24
CA ARG A 196 -0.49 3.95 -0.12
C ARG A 196 -0.15 2.53 0.32
N ASP A 197 0.81 1.88 -0.32
CA ASP A 197 1.21 0.49 -0.02
C ASP A 197 2.57 0.45 0.70
N TYR A 198 2.74 1.37 1.66
CA TYR A 198 3.94 1.48 2.49
C TYR A 198 3.92 0.46 3.64
N HIS A 199 4.48 -0.72 3.42
CA HIS A 199 4.61 -1.79 4.42
C HIS A 199 5.86 -2.65 4.15
N PRO A 200 6.36 -3.43 5.12
CA PRO A 200 7.66 -4.10 4.99
C PRO A 200 7.88 -5.01 3.76
N GLY A 201 6.80 -5.53 3.15
CA GLY A 201 6.89 -6.32 1.92
C GLY A 201 7.27 -5.50 0.68
N ASN A 202 7.09 -4.18 0.74
CA ASN A 202 7.39 -3.23 -0.34
C ASN A 202 8.62 -2.35 0.00
N LEU A 203 9.33 -2.66 1.10
CA LEU A 203 10.54 -1.96 1.53
C LEU A 203 11.74 -2.89 1.40
N MET A 204 12.81 -2.40 0.76
CA MET A 204 14.01 -3.18 0.47
C MET A 204 15.21 -2.68 1.28
N ARG A 205 16.03 -3.58 1.82
CA ARG A 205 17.34 -3.21 2.37
C ARG A 205 18.35 -3.10 1.24
N LEU A 206 18.87 -1.90 1.00
CA LEU A 206 19.83 -1.62 -0.06
C LEU A 206 21.26 -1.56 0.50
N LYS A 207 22.02 -2.64 0.28
CA LYS A 207 23.43 -2.72 0.70
C LYS A 207 24.25 -1.63 0.01
N GLY A 208 25.13 -0.97 0.76
CA GLY A 208 25.99 0.09 0.25
C GLY A 208 25.35 1.48 0.18
N ARG A 209 24.08 1.63 0.57
CA ARG A 209 23.43 2.93 0.81
C ARG A 209 23.31 3.17 2.32
N ALA A 210 23.29 4.44 2.74
CA ALA A 210 23.24 4.83 4.14
C ALA A 210 22.01 5.68 4.46
N GLY A 211 21.61 5.71 5.74
CA GLY A 211 20.43 6.46 6.20
C GLY A 211 19.16 6.03 5.47
N VAL A 212 18.29 6.99 5.15
CA VAL A 212 17.02 6.73 4.43
C VAL A 212 17.23 6.12 3.05
N ALA A 213 18.37 6.34 2.40
CA ALA A 213 18.67 5.73 1.12
C ALA A 213 18.92 4.22 1.22
N ALA A 214 19.17 3.68 2.43
CA ALA A 214 19.27 2.24 2.66
C ALA A 214 17.91 1.52 2.59
N CYS A 215 16.80 2.25 2.51
CA CYS A 215 15.45 1.73 2.33
C CYS A 215 14.96 1.99 0.90
N GLY A 216 14.96 0.95 0.08
CA GLY A 216 14.37 0.95 -1.25
C GLY A 216 12.85 0.87 -1.19
N LEU A 217 12.18 1.62 -2.05
CA LEU A 217 10.73 1.74 -2.10
C LEU A 217 10.20 1.05 -3.35
N LEU A 218 9.20 0.20 -3.20
CA LEU A 218 8.50 -0.48 -4.30
C LEU A 218 6.98 -0.24 -4.19
N ASP A 219 6.26 -0.59 -5.26
CA ASP A 219 4.79 -0.65 -5.30
C ASP A 219 4.09 0.68 -4.91
N PHE A 220 4.61 1.81 -5.37
CA PHE A 220 4.11 3.16 -5.07
C PHE A 220 3.30 3.79 -6.22
N GLN A 221 3.05 3.07 -7.32
CA GLN A 221 2.35 3.59 -8.50
C GLN A 221 0.89 3.99 -8.24
N ASP A 222 0.28 3.44 -7.19
CA ASP A 222 -1.06 3.81 -6.75
C ASP A 222 -1.01 5.02 -5.79
N GLY A 223 0.16 5.62 -5.57
CA GLY A 223 0.34 6.81 -4.74
C GLY A 223 -0.33 8.08 -5.31
N GLY A 224 -0.34 9.13 -4.49
CA GLY A 224 -0.93 10.43 -4.87
C GLY A 224 -0.83 11.46 -3.76
N ILE A 225 -1.60 12.53 -3.82
CA ILE A 225 -1.63 13.55 -2.76
C ILE A 225 -2.67 13.17 -1.72
N GLY A 226 -2.25 12.98 -0.47
CA GLY A 226 -3.14 12.44 0.56
C GLY A 226 -2.74 12.78 2.00
N PRO A 227 -3.46 12.18 2.97
CA PRO A 227 -3.27 12.46 4.38
C PRO A 227 -1.96 11.89 4.90
N ARG A 228 -1.22 12.75 5.61
CA ARG A 228 0.14 12.55 6.10
C ARG A 228 0.35 11.32 7.01
N ALA A 229 -0.67 10.90 7.75
CA ALA A 229 -0.55 9.81 8.71
C ALA A 229 -0.73 8.41 8.08
N TYR A 230 -1.26 8.31 6.86
CA TYR A 230 -1.68 7.04 6.28
C TYR A 230 -0.53 6.04 6.10
N ASP A 231 0.60 6.47 5.51
CA ASP A 231 1.72 5.55 5.27
C ASP A 231 2.39 5.08 6.57
N LEU A 232 2.43 5.94 7.61
CA LEU A 232 2.91 5.53 8.92
C LEU A 232 1.98 4.49 9.54
N VAL A 233 0.66 4.68 9.43
CA VAL A 233 -0.32 3.68 9.88
C VAL A 233 -0.16 2.39 9.08
N SER A 234 0.06 2.45 7.77
CA SER A 234 0.27 1.25 6.95
C SER A 234 1.52 0.45 7.38
N LEU A 235 2.59 1.13 7.80
CA LEU A 235 3.78 0.50 8.35
C LEU A 235 3.52 -0.13 9.73
N LEU A 236 2.88 0.62 10.63
CA LEU A 236 2.73 0.26 12.05
C LEU A 236 1.56 -0.69 12.32
N GLU A 237 0.60 -0.75 11.40
CA GLU A 237 -0.59 -1.61 11.47
C GLU A 237 -0.66 -2.52 10.24
N ASP A 238 0.48 -3.13 9.88
CA ASP A 238 0.54 -4.09 8.79
C ASP A 238 -0.44 -5.25 9.05
N ALA A 239 -1.24 -5.57 8.02
CA ALA A 239 -2.23 -6.65 8.08
C ALA A 239 -1.56 -8.03 8.15
N ARG A 240 -0.29 -8.14 7.76
CA ARG A 240 0.41 -9.43 7.59
C ARG A 240 1.22 -9.84 8.80
N ARG A 241 1.44 -8.97 9.79
CA ARG A 241 2.30 -9.23 10.96
C ARG A 241 1.84 -8.49 12.20
N ASP A 242 2.28 -8.97 13.37
CA ASP A 242 2.05 -8.28 14.64
C ASP A 242 3.19 -7.33 14.91
N VAL A 243 2.97 -6.03 14.69
CA VAL A 243 3.96 -5.02 15.05
C VAL A 243 3.85 -4.78 16.56
N PRO A 244 4.92 -4.98 17.35
CA PRO A 244 4.87 -4.79 18.79
C PRO A 244 4.40 -3.38 19.17
N GLU A 245 3.54 -3.27 20.18
CA GLU A 245 2.93 -1.99 20.58
C GLU A 245 3.98 -0.96 21.00
N GLU A 246 5.04 -1.38 21.70
CA GLU A 246 6.14 -0.51 22.09
C GLU A 246 6.86 0.06 20.86
N LEU A 247 7.03 -0.76 19.80
CA LEU A 247 7.63 -0.31 18.55
C LEU A 247 6.72 0.68 17.82
N ARG A 248 5.41 0.41 17.77
CA ARG A 248 4.42 1.34 17.19
C ARG A 248 4.46 2.70 17.88
N GLN A 249 4.48 2.70 19.22
CA GLN A 249 4.55 3.93 20.02
C GLN A 249 5.87 4.67 19.78
N ALA A 250 7.00 3.94 19.81
CA ALA A 250 8.32 4.52 19.57
C ALA A 250 8.41 5.18 18.19
N MET A 251 7.93 4.53 17.13
CA MET A 251 7.97 5.10 15.77
C MET A 251 7.01 6.26 15.59
N THR A 252 5.82 6.20 16.22
CA THR A 252 4.89 7.34 16.25
C THR A 252 5.52 8.56 16.93
N LEU A 253 6.19 8.38 18.07
CA LEU A 253 6.88 9.45 18.78
C LEU A 253 8.07 9.99 17.96
N ARG A 254 8.85 9.10 17.34
CA ARG A 254 9.95 9.46 16.44
C ARG A 254 9.47 10.34 15.29
N TYR A 255 8.38 9.94 14.64
CA TYR A 255 7.77 10.71 13.57
C TYR A 255 7.31 12.09 14.05
N LEU A 256 6.55 12.15 15.16
CA LEU A 256 6.03 13.41 15.71
C LEU A 256 7.14 14.37 16.16
N ALA A 257 8.26 13.84 16.67
CA ALA A 257 9.42 14.65 17.05
C ALA A 257 10.02 15.44 15.86
N ALA A 258 9.88 14.93 14.63
CA ALA A 258 10.32 15.62 13.42
C ALA A 258 9.36 16.72 12.94
N PHE A 259 8.16 16.81 13.52
CA PHE A 259 7.11 17.78 13.15
C PHE A 259 6.50 18.44 14.40
N PRO A 260 7.26 19.27 15.14
CA PRO A 260 6.79 19.88 16.39
C PRO A 260 5.56 20.79 16.23
N GLY A 261 5.26 21.25 15.02
CA GLY A 261 4.05 22.02 14.71
C GLY A 261 2.77 21.19 14.57
N ILE A 262 2.87 19.85 14.53
CA ILE A 262 1.70 18.98 14.46
C ILE A 262 1.17 18.74 15.88
N HIS A 263 -0.09 19.12 16.12
CA HIS A 263 -0.77 18.79 17.36
C HIS A 263 -0.96 17.27 17.49
N GLN A 264 -0.42 16.67 18.56
CA GLN A 264 -0.42 15.21 18.73
C GLN A 264 -1.84 14.62 18.73
N GLY A 265 -2.82 15.32 19.33
CA GLY A 265 -4.21 14.86 19.33
C GLY A 265 -4.82 14.81 17.92
N ALA A 266 -4.47 15.78 17.06
CA ALA A 266 -4.95 15.81 15.68
C ALA A 266 -4.30 14.68 14.86
N PHE A 267 -3.00 14.44 15.07
CA PHE A 267 -2.31 13.31 14.44
C PHE A 267 -2.88 11.96 14.88
N ARG A 268 -3.11 11.75 16.18
CA ARG A 268 -3.67 10.50 16.69
C ARG A 268 -5.09 10.26 16.19
N ALA A 269 -5.93 11.30 16.12
CA ALA A 269 -7.26 11.20 15.52
C ALA A 269 -7.17 10.84 14.03
N SER A 270 -6.32 11.53 13.26
CA SER A 270 -6.09 11.24 11.85
C SER A 270 -5.59 9.82 11.64
N ALA A 271 -4.59 9.38 12.41
CA ALA A 271 -4.05 8.03 12.35
C ALA A 271 -5.10 6.96 12.69
N ALA A 272 -5.92 7.17 13.72
CA ALA A 272 -6.98 6.22 14.09
C ALA A 272 -8.03 6.09 12.98
N ILE A 273 -8.48 7.21 12.40
CA ILE A 273 -9.46 7.20 11.30
C ILE A 273 -8.86 6.52 10.06
N LEU A 274 -7.62 6.83 9.70
CA LEU A 274 -6.96 6.22 8.52
C LEU A 274 -6.65 4.74 8.73
N GLY A 275 -6.37 4.32 9.98
CA GLY A 275 -6.30 2.91 10.35
C GLY A 275 -7.62 2.21 10.09
N ALA A 276 -8.71 2.75 10.63
CA ALA A 276 -10.06 2.20 10.40
C ALA A 276 -10.42 2.14 8.91
N VAL A 277 -10.12 3.21 8.14
CA VAL A 277 -10.30 3.26 6.68
C VAL A 277 -9.54 2.13 5.98
N ARG A 278 -8.25 1.99 6.29
CA ARG A 278 -7.39 0.99 5.68
C ARG A 278 -7.89 -0.43 6.01
N HIS A 279 -8.21 -0.70 7.27
CA HIS A 279 -8.64 -2.02 7.69
C HIS A 279 -10.02 -2.39 7.12
N ALA A 280 -10.98 -1.44 7.10
CA ALA A 280 -12.28 -1.63 6.46
C ALA A 280 -12.14 -1.96 4.97
N ARG A 281 -11.28 -1.21 4.26
CA ARG A 281 -10.97 -1.46 2.83
C ARG A 281 -10.36 -2.85 2.62
N ILE A 282 -9.40 -3.27 3.46
CA ILE A 282 -8.79 -4.60 3.37
C ILE A 282 -9.82 -5.70 3.61
N LEU A 283 -10.65 -5.57 4.66
CA LEU A 283 -11.72 -6.52 4.98
C LEU A 283 -12.69 -6.67 3.79
N GLY A 284 -13.17 -5.56 3.24
CA GLY A 284 -14.04 -5.55 2.07
C GLY A 284 -13.38 -6.16 0.83
N ARG A 285 -12.13 -5.79 0.52
CA ARG A 285 -11.43 -6.28 -0.68
C ARG A 285 -11.13 -7.76 -0.61
N VAL A 286 -10.67 -8.26 0.55
CA VAL A 286 -10.43 -9.68 0.74
C VAL A 286 -11.74 -10.46 0.66
N ALA A 287 -12.81 -9.97 1.27
CA ALA A 287 -14.13 -10.59 1.17
C ALA A 287 -14.62 -10.68 -0.29
N GLN A 288 -14.45 -9.61 -1.07
CA GLN A 288 -14.79 -9.60 -2.49
C GLN A 288 -13.94 -10.59 -3.30
N LEU A 289 -12.63 -10.68 -3.01
CA LEU A 289 -11.73 -11.63 -3.68
C LEU A 289 -12.09 -13.09 -3.37
N ILE A 290 -12.45 -13.42 -2.12
CA ILE A 290 -12.89 -14.77 -1.74
C ILE A 290 -14.22 -15.12 -2.41
N GLN A 291 -15.14 -14.16 -2.54
CA GLN A 291 -16.39 -14.40 -3.28
C GLN A 291 -16.15 -14.63 -4.78
N ALA A 292 -15.09 -14.04 -5.34
CA ALA A 292 -14.72 -14.17 -6.75
C ALA A 292 -13.80 -15.37 -7.05
N THR A 293 -13.11 -15.94 -6.05
CA THR A 293 -12.08 -16.97 -6.22
C THR A 293 -12.18 -18.07 -5.16
N THR A 294 -11.90 -19.32 -5.49
CA THR A 294 -11.98 -20.47 -4.55
C THR A 294 -10.76 -20.62 -3.61
N GLY A 295 -9.97 -19.57 -3.39
CA GLY A 295 -8.67 -19.64 -2.70
C GLY A 295 -8.71 -19.27 -1.21
N ALA A 296 -8.17 -20.15 -0.36
CA ALA A 296 -8.10 -20.04 1.11
C ALA A 296 -6.95 -19.19 1.75
N PRO A 297 -5.79 -18.90 1.11
CA PRO A 297 -4.66 -18.24 1.79
C PRO A 297 -4.97 -16.85 2.39
N GLN A 298 -5.93 -16.13 1.81
CA GLN A 298 -6.29 -14.75 2.16
C GLN A 298 -7.07 -14.64 3.49
N LEU A 299 -7.63 -15.75 3.98
CA LEU A 299 -8.40 -15.78 5.23
C LEU A 299 -7.51 -15.64 6.46
N SER A 300 -6.25 -16.07 6.37
CA SER A 300 -5.35 -16.20 7.51
C SER A 300 -5.10 -14.88 8.26
N PHE A 301 -5.18 -13.73 7.57
CA PHE A 301 -4.96 -12.43 8.18
C PHE A 301 -6.24 -11.64 8.49
N LEU A 302 -7.43 -12.09 8.06
CA LEU A 302 -8.69 -11.41 8.37
C LEU A 302 -8.93 -11.20 9.87
N PRO A 303 -8.67 -12.19 10.76
CA PRO A 303 -8.79 -11.97 12.20
C PRO A 303 -7.94 -10.82 12.73
N ARG A 304 -6.71 -10.70 12.23
CA ARG A 304 -5.79 -9.62 12.62
C ARG A 304 -6.32 -8.28 12.18
N VAL A 305 -6.72 -8.16 10.91
CA VAL A 305 -7.26 -6.91 10.35
C VAL A 305 -8.55 -6.51 11.06
N TRP A 306 -9.40 -7.47 11.43
CA TRP A 306 -10.57 -7.20 12.25
C TRP A 306 -10.23 -6.69 13.65
N GLY A 307 -9.24 -7.30 14.31
CA GLY A 307 -8.71 -6.82 15.59
C GLY A 307 -8.17 -5.39 15.50
N GLN A 308 -7.46 -5.08 14.42
CA GLN A 308 -6.96 -3.72 14.16
C GLN A 308 -8.10 -2.73 13.87
N PHE A 309 -9.10 -3.12 13.06
CA PHE A 309 -10.29 -2.32 12.78
C PHE A 309 -11.09 -2.01 14.07
N THR A 310 -11.42 -3.05 14.84
CA THR A 310 -12.16 -2.90 16.11
C THR A 310 -11.36 -2.15 17.16
N GLY A 311 -10.03 -2.27 17.17
CA GLY A 311 -9.14 -1.45 17.98
C GLY A 311 -9.21 0.03 17.59
N ALA A 312 -9.15 0.33 16.29
CA ALA A 312 -9.19 1.70 15.77
C ALA A 312 -10.52 2.41 16.09
N ILE A 313 -11.67 1.73 15.90
CA ILE A 313 -13.00 2.33 16.12
C ILE A 313 -13.32 2.61 17.60
N ARG A 314 -12.48 2.15 18.55
CA ARG A 314 -12.58 2.57 19.96
C ARG A 314 -12.14 4.02 20.19
N HIS A 315 -11.44 4.63 19.23
CA HIS A 315 -11.05 6.02 19.33
C HIS A 315 -12.31 6.93 19.31
N PRO A 316 -12.42 7.96 20.17
CA PRO A 316 -13.62 8.80 20.26
C PRO A 316 -14.07 9.43 18.94
N ALA A 317 -13.14 9.72 18.03
CA ALA A 317 -13.45 10.25 16.70
C ALA A 317 -14.20 9.27 15.78
N LEU A 318 -14.26 7.97 16.13
CA LEU A 318 -14.89 6.91 15.34
C LEU A 318 -16.14 6.33 16.00
N LEU A 319 -16.68 6.98 17.05
CA LEU A 319 -17.92 6.55 17.71
C LEU A 319 -19.09 6.27 16.75
N PRO A 320 -19.34 7.08 15.70
CA PRO A 320 -20.38 6.75 14.72
C PRO A 320 -20.18 5.38 14.05
N ILE A 321 -18.94 5.02 13.72
CA ILE A 321 -18.58 3.73 13.12
C ILE A 321 -18.72 2.60 14.14
N ALA A 322 -18.28 2.82 15.38
CA ALA A 322 -18.44 1.85 16.46
C ALA A 322 -19.92 1.50 16.72
N HIS A 323 -20.78 2.52 16.83
CA HIS A 323 -22.22 2.32 17.01
C HIS A 323 -22.85 1.57 15.83
N TRP A 324 -22.41 1.84 14.60
CA TRP A 324 -22.88 1.11 13.43
C TRP A 324 -22.52 -0.38 13.53
N VAL A 325 -21.27 -0.68 13.87
CA VAL A 325 -20.77 -2.06 14.03
C VAL A 325 -21.55 -2.79 15.13
N GLU A 326 -21.73 -2.17 16.29
CA GLU A 326 -22.49 -2.75 17.42
C GLU A 326 -23.96 -3.03 17.05
N ARG A 327 -24.57 -2.16 16.25
CA ARG A 327 -25.97 -2.29 15.83
C ARG A 327 -26.16 -3.39 14.78
N HIS A 328 -25.26 -3.48 13.81
CA HIS A 328 -25.51 -4.26 12.59
C HIS A 328 -24.70 -5.55 12.48
N LEU A 329 -23.61 -5.71 13.24
CA LEU A 329 -22.77 -6.91 13.21
C LEU A 329 -22.90 -7.74 14.49
N PRO A 330 -22.59 -9.06 14.45
CA PRO A 330 -22.63 -9.89 15.64
C PRO A 330 -21.64 -9.41 16.73
N ALA A 331 -22.06 -9.42 17.99
CA ALA A 331 -21.23 -8.98 19.12
C ALA A 331 -19.98 -9.86 19.37
N ASN A 332 -20.03 -11.13 18.96
CA ASN A 332 -18.97 -12.13 19.21
C ASN A 332 -18.18 -12.46 17.93
N LEU A 333 -17.90 -11.48 17.07
CA LEU A 333 -17.01 -11.68 15.92
C LEU A 333 -15.56 -11.85 16.41
N ASP A 334 -15.18 -13.10 16.66
CA ASP A 334 -13.81 -13.54 16.93
C ASP A 334 -13.13 -14.09 15.67
N ALA A 335 -11.84 -14.43 15.81
CA ALA A 335 -11.03 -14.97 14.73
C ALA A 335 -11.68 -16.17 14.04
N ASP A 336 -12.15 -17.13 14.84
CA ASP A 336 -12.74 -18.36 14.32
C ASP A 336 -14.07 -18.10 13.62
N THR A 337 -14.88 -17.18 14.14
CA THR A 337 -16.19 -16.84 13.55
C THR A 337 -16.02 -16.12 12.22
N ILE A 338 -15.03 -15.23 12.10
CA ILE A 338 -14.73 -14.57 10.83
C ILE A 338 -14.31 -15.60 9.79
N VAL A 339 -13.35 -16.48 10.13
CA VAL A 339 -12.88 -17.51 9.19
C VAL A 339 -14.00 -18.46 8.79
N ARG A 340 -14.87 -18.89 9.73
CA ARG A 340 -16.03 -19.75 9.44
C ARG A 340 -17.12 -19.09 8.59
N SER A 341 -17.14 -17.77 8.48
CA SER A 341 -18.18 -17.05 7.73
C SER A 341 -17.93 -17.08 6.22
N PHE A 342 -16.69 -17.35 5.78
CA PHE A 342 -16.25 -17.40 4.38
C PHE A 342 -16.12 -18.84 3.88
#